data_AF-A0A534AFS3-F1
#
_entry.id   AF-A0A534AFS3-F1
#
_cell.length_a   1.000
_cell.length_b   1.000
_cell.length_c   1.000
_cell.angle_alpha   90.00
_cell.angle_beta   90.00
_cell.angle_gamma   90.00
#
_symmetry.space_group_name_H-M   'P 1'
#
loop_
_entity.id
_entity.type
_entity.pdbx_description
1 polymer ?
#
loop_
_entity_poly.entity_id
_entity_poly.type
_entity_poly.pdbx_seq_one_letter_code
_entity_poly.pdbx_strand_id
1 'polypeptide(L)'
;MKLGVVAIVGGLILLLAKVYFFPWLRGYLDSGANHAEALHRFKLVMLGSGVVVLVLAIYAGQLGLRVLRQGQWPLADSFVVRDTAVKRGRVARARGILFVVLAALLAVDALGLATLPYFLPS
;
A
#
# COMPACT_ATOMS: atom_id res chain seq x y z
N MET A 1 2.30 -14.86 18.94
CA MET A 1 3.46 -14.30 18.19
C MET A 1 3.11 -13.33 17.05
N LYS A 2 1.98 -13.45 16.33
CA LYS A 2 1.75 -12.63 15.12
C LYS A 2 1.37 -11.15 15.38
N LEU A 3 0.66 -10.87 16.47
CA LEU A 3 0.27 -9.50 16.85
C LEU A 3 1.46 -8.63 17.26
N GLY A 4 2.43 -9.20 17.99
CA GLY A 4 3.63 -8.47 18.42
C GLY A 4 4.49 -8.00 17.24
N VAL A 5 4.68 -8.83 16.22
CA VAL A 5 5.44 -8.46 15.02
C VAL A 5 4.74 -7.35 14.24
N VAL A 6 3.42 -7.41 14.08
CA VAL A 6 2.65 -6.36 13.41
C VAL A 6 2.74 -5.04 14.17
N ALA A 7 2.62 -5.07 15.50
CA ALA A 7 2.76 -3.88 16.33
C ALA A 7 4.17 -3.28 16.29
N ILE A 8 5.22 -4.11 16.29
CA ILE A 8 6.61 -3.67 16.19
C ILE A 8 6.89 -3.04 14.82
N VAL A 9 6.49 -3.72 13.74
CA VAL A 9 6.68 -3.20 12.37
C VAL A 9 5.88 -1.91 12.18
N GLY A 10 4.62 -1.87 12.62
CA GLY A 10 3.78 -0.67 12.59
C GLY A 10 4.39 0.48 13.40
N GLY A 11 4.87 0.20 14.62
CA GLY A 11 5.53 1.19 15.47
C GLY A 11 6.82 1.73 14.85
N LEU A 12 7.64 0.87 14.24
CA LEU A 12 8.85 1.29 13.53
C LEU A 12 8.53 2.16 12.32
N ILE A 13 7.53 1.80 11.52
CA ILE A 13 7.07 2.61 10.39
C ILE A 13 6.61 3.99 10.87
N LEU A 14 5.80 4.06 11.93
CA LEU A 14 5.34 5.33 12.50
C LEU A 14 6.51 6.17 13.03
N LEU A 15 7.49 5.55 13.68
CA LEU A 15 8.68 6.22 14.18
C LEU A 15 9.54 6.77 13.04
N LEU A 16 9.81 5.98 12.00
CA LEU A 16 10.54 6.43 10.81
C LEU A 16 9.79 7.55 10.10
N ALA A 17 8.47 7.44 9.97
CA ALA A 17 7.64 8.50 9.40
C ALA A 17 7.78 9.80 10.21
N LYS A 18 7.72 9.72 11.55
CA LYS A 18 7.85 10.87 12.45
C LYS A 18 9.23 11.52 12.41
N VAL A 19 10.30 10.71 12.37
CA VAL A 19 11.67 11.20 12.49
C VAL A 19 12.23 11.70 11.15
N TYR A 20 11.86 11.07 10.04
CA TYR A 20 12.44 11.38 8.73
C TYR A 20 11.43 11.98 7.76
N PHE A 21 10.30 11.32 7.54
CA PHE A 21 9.36 11.70 6.49
C PHE A 21 8.65 13.03 6.79
N PHE A 22 8.05 13.20 7.96
CA PHE A 22 7.31 14.42 8.29
C PHE A 22 8.20 15.68 8.37
N PRO A 23 9.41 15.63 8.96
CA PRO A 23 10.32 16.77 8.95
C PRO A 23 10.76 17.16 7.53
N TRP A 24 11.11 16.18 6.70
CA TRP A 24 11.42 16.41 5.29
C TRP A 24 10.24 17.02 4.54
N LEU A 25 9.03 16.46 4.73
CA LEU A 25 7.82 16.93 4.07
C LEU A 25 7.49 18.38 4.46
N ARG A 26 7.63 18.74 5.74
CA ARG A 26 7.48 20.13 6.19
C ARG A 26 8.49 21.05 5.52
N GLY A 27 9.78 20.71 5.55
CA GLY A 27 10.80 21.49 4.87
C GLY A 27 10.58 21.64 3.35
N TYR A 28 10.06 20.60 2.70
CA TYR A 28 9.71 20.63 1.28
C TYR A 28 8.50 21.53 0.97
N LEU A 29 7.50 21.57 1.85
CA LEU A 29 6.33 22.43 1.71
C LEU A 29 6.64 23.89 2.09
N ASP A 30 7.41 24.09 3.16
CA ASP A 30 7.78 25.40 3.70
C ASP A 30 8.82 26.14 2.83
N SER A 31 9.52 25.42 1.94
CA SER A 31 10.43 26.01 0.96
C SER A 31 9.73 26.52 -0.30
N GLY A 32 8.39 26.50 -0.36
CA GLY A 32 7.62 27.20 -1.38
C GLY A 32 7.59 28.70 -1.09
N ALA A 33 7.72 29.54 -2.11
CA ALA A 33 7.71 30.99 -1.92
C ALA A 33 6.32 31.51 -1.52
N ASN A 34 5.25 30.81 -1.93
CA ASN A 34 3.85 31.20 -1.73
C ASN A 34 2.95 29.99 -1.43
N HIS A 35 1.77 30.25 -0.84
CA HIS A 35 0.77 29.23 -0.50
C HIS A 35 0.37 28.34 -1.70
N ALA A 36 0.20 28.95 -2.88
CA ALA A 36 -0.12 28.22 -4.11
C ALA A 36 0.96 27.21 -4.51
N GLU A 37 2.24 27.54 -4.29
CA GLU A 37 3.36 26.65 -4.60
C GLU A 37 3.43 25.48 -3.60
N ALA A 38 3.21 25.76 -2.30
CA ALA A 38 3.12 24.72 -1.28
C ALA A 38 1.98 23.74 -1.57
N LEU A 39 0.81 24.24 -1.98
CA LEU A 39 -0.33 23.41 -2.38
C LEU A 39 0.00 22.57 -3.63
N HIS A 40 0.69 23.14 -4.62
CA HIS A 40 1.12 22.40 -5.80
C HIS A 40 2.10 21.27 -5.44
N ARG A 41 3.09 21.55 -4.60
CA ARG A 41 4.04 20.55 -4.09
C ARG A 41 3.34 19.44 -3.31
N PHE A 42 2.37 19.79 -2.47
CA PHE A 42 1.54 18.83 -1.76
C PHE A 42 0.75 17.93 -2.72
N LYS A 43 0.12 18.50 -3.76
CA LYS A 43 -0.58 17.74 -4.81
C LYS A 43 0.35 16.73 -5.48
N LEU A 44 1.58 17.10 -5.79
CA LEU A 44 2.57 16.20 -6.39
C LEU A 44 2.96 15.03 -5.45
N VAL A 45 3.17 15.30 -4.16
CA VAL A 45 3.49 14.26 -3.17
C VAL A 45 2.34 13.27 -3.03
N MET A 46 1.11 13.77 -2.97
CA MET A 46 -0.10 12.95 -2.87
C MET A 46 -0.33 12.11 -4.13
N LEU A 47 -0.15 12.70 -5.32
CA LEU A 47 -0.23 11.98 -6.59
C LEU A 47 0.82 10.86 -6.66
N GLY A 48 2.08 11.16 -6.31
CA GLY A 48 3.17 10.17 -6.29
C GLY A 48 2.88 9.03 -5.31
N SER A 49 2.35 9.36 -4.12
CA SER A 49 1.91 8.36 -3.14
C SER A 49 0.79 7.48 -3.70
N GLY A 50 -0.20 8.07 -4.37
CA GLY A 50 -1.28 7.34 -5.03
C GLY A 50 -0.77 6.36 -6.09
N VAL A 51 0.23 6.74 -6.90
CA VAL A 51 0.85 5.84 -7.88
C VAL A 51 1.51 4.64 -7.20
N VAL A 52 2.25 4.84 -6.11
CA VAL A 52 2.89 3.74 -5.36
C VAL A 52 1.84 2.78 -4.81
N VAL A 53 0.78 3.32 -4.20
CA VAL A 53 -0.32 2.50 -3.65
C VAL A 53 -1.05 1.75 -4.78
N LEU A 54 -1.23 2.36 -5.95
CA LEU A 54 -1.85 1.70 -7.10
C LEU A 54 -0.99 0.52 -7.62
N VAL A 55 0.33 0.66 -7.66
CA VAL A 55 1.23 -0.45 -8.02
C VAL A 55 1.10 -1.61 -7.03
N LEU A 56 1.02 -1.32 -5.74
CA LEU A 56 0.77 -2.34 -4.71
C LEU A 56 -0.61 -3.00 -4.88
N ALA A 57 -1.64 -2.23 -5.21
CA ALA A 57 -2.97 -2.73 -5.50
C ALA A 57 -2.95 -3.71 -6.67
N ILE A 58 -2.30 -3.34 -7.78
CA ILE A 58 -2.17 -4.19 -8.97
C ILE A 58 -1.43 -5.48 -8.62
N TYR A 59 -0.30 -5.39 -7.90
CA TYR A 59 0.47 -6.56 -7.49
C TYR A 59 -0.36 -7.50 -6.62
N ALA A 60 -1.03 -6.98 -5.59
CA ALA A 60 -1.89 -7.76 -4.72
C ALA A 60 -3.06 -8.41 -5.49
N GLY A 61 -3.65 -7.69 -6.44
CA GLY A 61 -4.75 -8.18 -7.27
C GLY A 61 -4.29 -9.31 -8.20
N GLN A 62 -3.14 -9.13 -8.86
CA GLN A 62 -2.54 -10.18 -9.70
C GLN A 62 -2.22 -11.42 -8.88
N LEU A 63 -1.66 -11.26 -7.68
CA LEU A 63 -1.36 -12.37 -6.76
C LEU A 63 -2.65 -13.10 -6.36
N GLY A 64 -3.68 -12.37 -5.92
CA GLY A 64 -4.98 -12.94 -5.56
C GLY A 64 -5.64 -13.70 -6.70
N LEU A 65 -5.66 -13.12 -7.90
CA LEU A 65 -6.20 -13.76 -9.11
C LEU A 65 -5.44 -15.02 -9.50
N ARG A 66 -4.10 -15.02 -9.42
CA ARG A 66 -3.28 -16.22 -9.67
C ARG A 66 -3.61 -17.33 -8.69
N VAL A 67 -3.79 -17.01 -7.40
CA VAL A 67 -4.16 -17.98 -6.37
C VAL A 67 -5.55 -18.56 -6.62
N LEU A 68 -6.51 -17.73 -7.04
CA LEU A 68 -7.85 -18.18 -7.40
C LEU A 68 -7.85 -19.08 -8.63
N ARG A 69 -7.03 -18.76 -9.64
CA ARG A 69 -6.90 -19.56 -10.87
C ARG A 69 -6.21 -20.90 -10.63
N GLN A 70 -5.13 -20.93 -9.85
CA GLN A 70 -4.37 -22.15 -9.56
C GLN A 70 -4.99 -22.99 -8.43
N GLY A 71 -5.87 -22.41 -7.62
CA GLY A 71 -6.55 -23.10 -6.52
C GLY A 71 -5.62 -23.55 -5.37
N GLN A 72 -4.41 -23.00 -5.29
CA GLN A 72 -3.41 -23.36 -4.30
C GLN A 72 -2.66 -22.15 -3.73
N TRP A 73 -2.20 -22.28 -2.48
CA TRP A 73 -1.28 -21.36 -1.84
C TRP A 73 -0.21 -22.15 -1.08
N PRO A 74 1.09 -21.85 -1.21
CA PRO A 74 1.70 -20.84 -2.09
C PRO A 74 1.48 -21.16 -3.58
N LEU A 75 1.78 -20.20 -4.48
CA LEU A 75 1.67 -20.43 -5.93
C LEU A 75 2.68 -21.49 -6.39
N ALA A 76 2.38 -22.17 -7.50
CA ALA A 76 3.38 -23.00 -8.17
C ALA A 76 4.61 -22.14 -8.48
N ASP A 77 5.81 -22.68 -8.24
CA ASP A 77 7.10 -22.06 -8.55
C ASP A 77 7.41 -20.75 -7.79
N SER A 78 6.60 -20.38 -6.80
CA SER A 78 6.91 -19.24 -5.94
C SER A 78 8.01 -19.58 -4.92
N PHE A 79 8.95 -18.65 -4.74
CA PHE A 79 9.96 -18.77 -3.69
C PHE A 79 9.30 -18.68 -2.30
N VAL A 80 9.59 -19.65 -1.44
CA VAL A 80 9.04 -19.72 -0.09
C VAL A 80 10.20 -19.72 0.90
N VAL A 81 10.21 -18.73 1.80
CA VAL A 81 11.29 -18.55 2.80
C VAL A 81 11.29 -19.66 3.86
N ARG A 82 10.15 -20.30 4.08
CA ARG A 82 9.95 -21.35 5.08
C ARG A 82 9.16 -22.49 4.46
N ASP A 83 9.43 -23.72 4.86
CA ASP A 83 8.58 -24.87 4.51
C ASP A 83 7.12 -24.58 4.86
N THR A 84 6.34 -24.32 3.82
CA THR A 84 4.93 -23.92 3.93
C THR A 84 4.10 -24.97 3.22
N ALA A 85 3.32 -25.72 3.98
CA ALA A 85 2.43 -26.73 3.42
C ALA A 85 1.50 -26.11 2.36
N VAL A 86 1.43 -26.78 1.20
CA VAL A 86 0.55 -26.37 0.08
C VAL A 86 -0.90 -26.55 0.51
N LYS A 87 -1.62 -25.45 0.62
CA LYS A 87 -3.05 -25.40 0.95
C LYS A 87 -3.83 -25.37 -0.36
N ARG A 88 -4.85 -26.22 -0.49
CA ARG A 88 -5.76 -26.28 -1.64
C ARG A 88 -7.21 -26.06 -1.22
N GLY A 89 -8.09 -25.85 -2.21
CA GLY A 89 -9.53 -25.76 -2.00
C GLY A 89 -9.95 -24.48 -1.28
N ARG A 90 -10.84 -24.60 -0.28
CA ARG A 90 -11.47 -23.43 0.39
C ARG A 90 -10.46 -22.47 1.01
N VAL A 91 -9.37 -22.97 1.60
CA VAL A 91 -8.36 -22.11 2.25
C VAL A 91 -7.56 -21.30 1.24
N ALA A 92 -7.18 -21.90 0.11
CA ALA A 92 -6.52 -21.18 -0.98
C ALA A 92 -7.44 -20.12 -1.58
N ARG A 93 -8.72 -20.47 -1.80
CA ARG A 93 -9.73 -19.55 -2.32
C ARG A 93 -9.96 -18.37 -1.37
N ALA A 94 -10.05 -18.60 -0.06
CA ALA A 94 -10.18 -17.53 0.93
C ALA A 94 -8.99 -16.57 0.91
N ARG A 95 -7.76 -17.10 0.78
CA ARG A 95 -6.54 -16.26 0.64
C ARG A 95 -6.56 -15.45 -0.66
N GLY A 96 -6.94 -16.07 -1.77
CA GLY A 96 -7.09 -15.39 -3.06
C GLY A 96 -8.11 -14.25 -3.00
N ILE A 97 -9.29 -14.50 -2.41
CA ILE A 97 -10.32 -13.48 -2.17
C ILE A 97 -9.77 -12.36 -1.29
N LEU A 98 -9.07 -12.68 -0.20
CA LEU A 98 -8.49 -11.68 0.69
C LEU A 98 -7.52 -10.75 -0.05
N PHE A 99 -6.67 -11.28 -0.93
CA PHE A 99 -5.77 -10.47 -1.75
C PHE A 99 -6.52 -9.61 -2.77
N VAL A 100 -7.60 -10.11 -3.37
CA VAL A 100 -8.44 -9.32 -4.29
C VAL A 100 -9.17 -8.20 -3.54
N VAL A 101 -9.71 -8.48 -2.36
CA VAL A 101 -10.35 -7.45 -1.50
C VAL A 101 -9.32 -6.40 -1.08
N LEU A 102 -8.12 -6.82 -0.66
CA LEU A 102 -7.03 -5.91 -0.33
C LEU A 102 -6.64 -5.04 -1.52
N ALA A 103 -6.54 -5.62 -2.72
CA ALA A 103 -6.27 -4.88 -3.94
C ALA A 103 -7.35 -3.83 -4.25
N ALA A 104 -8.63 -4.18 -4.07
CA ALA A 104 -9.72 -3.23 -4.25
C ALA A 104 -9.64 -2.07 -3.24
N LEU A 105 -9.37 -2.36 -1.96
CA LEU A 105 -9.19 -1.33 -0.93
C LEU A 105 -8.00 -0.40 -1.25
N LEU A 106 -6.87 -0.96 -1.66
CA LEU A 106 -5.70 -0.18 -2.06
C LEU A 106 -5.97 0.64 -3.32
N ALA A 107 -6.74 0.13 -4.28
CA ALA A 107 -7.10 0.90 -5.47
C ALA A 107 -8.01 2.10 -5.13
N VAL A 108 -8.95 1.93 -4.20
CA VAL A 108 -9.77 3.03 -3.69
C VAL A 108 -8.92 4.06 -2.95
N ASP A 109 -7.99 3.61 -2.11
CA ASP A 109 -7.06 4.48 -1.38
C ASP A 109 -6.16 5.27 -2.34
N ALA A 110 -5.59 4.61 -3.36
CA ALA A 110 -4.81 5.26 -4.41
C ALA A 110 -5.60 6.35 -5.14
N LEU A 111 -6.87 6.08 -5.47
CA LEU A 111 -7.75 7.07 -6.09
C LEU A 111 -8.02 8.24 -5.13
N GLY A 112 -8.24 7.95 -3.84
CA GLY A 112 -8.39 8.96 -2.80
C GLY A 112 -7.18 9.88 -2.72
N LEU A 113 -5.97 9.31 -2.63
CA LEU A 113 -4.71 10.06 -2.61
C LEU A 113 -4.53 10.93 -3.87
N ALA A 114 -4.90 10.41 -5.04
CA ALA A 114 -4.79 11.15 -6.29
C ALA A 114 -5.82 12.28 -6.42
N THR A 115 -7.02 12.15 -5.84
CA THR A 115 -8.15 13.07 -6.09
C THR A 115 -8.41 14.04 -4.95
N LEU A 116 -8.24 13.63 -3.69
CA LEU A 116 -8.48 14.44 -2.49
C LEU A 116 -7.78 15.81 -2.52
N PRO A 117 -6.52 15.93 -2.97
CA PRO A 117 -5.82 17.21 -3.03
C PRO A 117 -6.45 18.24 -3.98
N TYR A 118 -7.26 17.81 -4.94
CA TYR A 118 -7.94 18.69 -5.90
C TYR A 118 -9.23 19.29 -5.33
N PHE A 119 -9.76 18.73 -4.24
CA PHE A 119 -10.90 19.29 -3.51
C PHE A 119 -10.47 20.30 -2.43
N LEU A 120 -9.17 20.48 -2.21
CA LEU A 120 -8.67 21.48 -1.29
C LEU A 120 -8.79 22.89 -1.92
N PRO A 121 -9.39 23.86 -1.23
CA PRO A 121 -9.46 25.24 -1.72
C PRO A 121 -8.05 25.83 -1.88
N SER A 122 -7.86 26.58 -2.96
CA SER A 122 -6.63 27.27 -3.33
C SER A 122 -6.41 28.56 -2.56
#